data_AF-A0A927R2E3-F1
#
_entry.id   AF-A0A927R2E3-F1
#
_cell.length_a   1.000
_cell.length_b   1.000
_cell.length_c   1.000
_cell.angle_alpha   90.00
_cell.angle_beta   90.00
_cell.angle_gamma   90.00
#
_symmetry.space_group_name_H-M   'P 1'
#
loop_
_entity.id
_entity.type
_entity.pdbx_description
1 polymer ?
#
loop_
_entity_poly.entity_id
_entity_poly.type
_entity_poly.pdbx_seq_one_letter_code
_entity_poly.pdbx_strand_id
1 'polypeptide(L)'
;MRGHRWATLVAAVTLALGGLLGIGAAPAAADPVGGTLRNVYSDGQFCNSYGSEGVQAGLWSWYYCEYRQYGPSAPGFYFLWSFTY
;
A
#
# COMPACT_ATOMS: atom_id res chain seq x y z
N MET A 1 -3.05 18.89 49.92
CA MET A 1 -3.97 18.21 48.97
C MET A 1 -3.97 18.92 47.62
N ARG A 2 -3.03 18.63 46.71
CA ARG A 2 -2.95 19.29 45.37
C ARG A 2 -2.20 18.47 44.30
N GLY A 3 -2.20 17.12 44.39
CA GLY A 3 -1.42 16.26 43.49
C GLY A 3 -2.25 15.33 42.58
N HIS A 4 -3.50 15.01 42.92
CA HIS A 4 -4.23 13.90 42.27
C HIS A 4 -4.97 14.26 40.98
N ARG A 5 -5.00 15.53 40.56
CA ARG A 5 -5.73 15.95 39.34
C ARG A 5 -4.92 15.82 38.05
N TRP A 6 -3.60 15.69 38.14
CA TRP A 6 -2.72 15.64 36.97
C TRP A 6 -2.52 14.22 36.44
N ALA A 7 -2.62 13.22 37.31
CA ALA A 7 -2.44 11.81 36.92
C ALA A 7 -3.56 11.29 36.01
N THR A 8 -4.80 11.76 36.20
CA THR A 8 -5.95 11.37 35.37
C THR A 8 -5.92 11.95 33.96
N LEU A 9 -5.32 13.13 33.77
CA LEU A 9 -5.20 13.74 32.44
C LEU A 9 -4.20 13.00 31.53
N VAL A 10 -3.10 12.49 32.10
CA VAL A 10 -2.08 11.75 31.32
C VAL A 10 -2.60 10.38 30.87
N ALA A 11 -3.40 9.70 31.71
CA ALA A 11 -4.04 8.44 31.35
C ALA A 11 -5.08 8.59 30.23
N ALA A 12 -5.85 9.69 30.23
CA ALA A 12 -6.85 9.95 29.20
C ALA A 12 -6.22 10.24 27.82
N VAL A 13 -5.07 10.93 27.78
CA VAL A 13 -4.35 11.23 26.54
C VAL A 13 -3.72 9.96 25.93
N THR A 14 -3.15 9.07 26.75
CA THR A 14 -2.52 7.85 26.26
C THR A 14 -3.53 6.84 25.69
N LEU A 15 -4.73 6.72 26.27
CA LEU A 15 -5.81 5.91 25.71
C LEU A 15 -6.39 6.50 24.41
N ALA A 16 -6.44 7.83 24.28
CA ALA A 16 -6.88 8.48 23.05
C ALA A 16 -5.86 8.32 21.90
N LEU A 17 -4.56 8.31 22.19
CA LEU A 17 -3.51 8.01 21.20
C LEU A 17 -3.42 6.52 20.85
N GLY A 18 -3.70 5.62 21.80
CA GLY A 18 -3.74 4.17 21.55
C GLY A 18 -4.90 3.73 20.65
N GLY A 19 -6.02 4.46 20.69
CA GLY A 19 -7.18 4.20 19.84
C GLY A 19 -7.06 4.67 18.39
N LEU A 20 -6.09 5.55 18.08
CA LEU A 20 -5.93 6.12 16.72
C LEU A 20 -5.03 5.30 15.79
N LEU A 21 -4.35 4.25 16.28
CA LEU A 21 -3.53 3.37 15.44
C LEU A 21 -4.32 2.20 14.83
N GLY A 22 -5.63 2.14 15.09
CA GLY A 22 -6.55 1.15 14.53
C GLY A 22 -7.12 1.51 13.15
N ILE A 23 -6.55 2.48 12.43
CA ILE A 23 -7.02 2.84 11.10
C ILE A 23 -6.39 1.86 10.10
N GLY A 24 -7.08 0.73 9.94
CA GLY A 24 -6.97 -0.24 8.86
C GLY A 24 -5.70 -0.15 8.02
N ALA A 25 -4.63 -0.83 8.47
CA ALA A 25 -3.73 -1.42 7.51
C ALA A 25 -4.58 -2.38 6.68
N ALA A 26 -5.08 -1.91 5.52
CA ALA A 26 -5.64 -2.78 4.51
C ALA A 26 -4.65 -3.93 4.36
N PRO A 27 -5.10 -5.21 4.40
CA PRO A 27 -4.19 -6.33 4.26
C PRO A 27 -3.35 -6.03 3.03
N ALA A 28 -2.02 -5.94 3.19
CA ALA A 28 -1.13 -5.81 2.06
C ALA A 28 -1.48 -7.00 1.17
N ALA A 29 -2.17 -6.74 0.05
CA ALA A 29 -2.62 -7.81 -0.82
C ALA A 29 -1.37 -8.65 -1.13
N ALA A 30 -1.49 -9.97 -1.01
CA ALA A 30 -0.34 -10.83 -1.20
C ALA A 30 0.21 -10.58 -2.60
N ASP A 31 1.51 -10.35 -2.69
CA ASP A 31 2.19 -10.17 -3.98
C ASP A 31 1.91 -11.42 -4.84
N PRO A 32 1.60 -11.25 -6.13
CA PRO A 32 1.26 -12.38 -6.99
C PRO A 32 2.42 -13.38 -7.03
N VAL A 33 2.12 -14.66 -6.83
CA VAL A 33 3.13 -15.73 -6.74
C VAL A 33 3.95 -15.78 -8.04
N GLY A 34 5.27 -15.64 -7.92
CA GLY A 34 6.19 -15.60 -9.06
C GLY A 34 6.31 -14.22 -9.75
N GLY A 35 5.58 -13.21 -9.28
CA GLY A 35 5.64 -11.85 -9.79
C GLY A 35 6.74 -11.04 -9.12
N THR A 36 7.55 -10.36 -9.92
CA THR A 36 8.53 -9.36 -9.46
C THR A 36 7.94 -7.97 -9.64
N LEU A 37 7.86 -7.19 -8.57
CA LEU A 37 7.45 -5.78 -8.62
C LEU A 37 8.51 -4.97 -9.38
N ARG A 38 8.09 -4.27 -10.44
CA ARG A 38 8.97 -3.42 -11.24
C ARG A 38 8.86 -1.96 -10.84
N ASN A 39 7.64 -1.45 -10.75
CA ASN A 39 7.40 -0.06 -10.42
C ASN A 39 5.94 0.15 -10.00
N VAL A 40 5.65 1.35 -9.47
CA VAL A 40 4.33 1.77 -9.03
C VAL A 40 3.95 3.06 -9.76
N TYR A 41 2.75 3.09 -10.32
CA TYR A 41 2.24 4.18 -11.15
C TYR A 41 0.98 4.77 -10.54
N SER A 42 0.79 6.08 -10.64
CA SER A 42 -0.48 6.73 -10.30
C SER A 42 -1.54 6.55 -11.40
N ASP A 43 -1.12 6.16 -12.60
CA ASP A 43 -1.96 6.04 -13.78
C ASP A 43 -1.87 4.63 -14.39
N GLY A 44 -3.04 4.06 -14.71
CA GLY A 44 -3.14 2.69 -15.23
C GLY A 44 -2.70 2.56 -16.69
N GLN A 45 -2.80 3.61 -17.50
CA GLN A 45 -2.31 3.59 -18.88
C GLN A 45 -0.79 3.54 -18.91
N PHE A 46 -0.13 4.34 -18.06
CA PHE A 46 1.33 4.29 -17.91
C PHE A 46 1.83 2.94 -17.43
N CYS A 47 1.14 2.33 -16.45
CA CYS A 47 1.47 0.98 -16.00
C CYS A 47 1.42 -0.03 -17.16
N ASN A 48 0.34 0.00 -17.95
CA ASN A 48 0.17 -0.93 -19.06
C ASN A 48 1.15 -0.67 -20.20
N SER A 49 1.41 0.58 -20.55
CA SER A 49 2.38 0.93 -21.59
C SER A 49 3.77 0.45 -21.21
N TYR A 50 4.26 0.74 -20.00
CA TYR A 50 5.58 0.25 -19.58
C TYR A 50 5.62 -1.29 -19.50
N GLY A 51 4.53 -1.90 -19.02
CA GLY A 51 4.32 -3.35 -19.05
C GLY A 51 4.47 -3.96 -20.44
N SER A 52 3.78 -3.39 -21.44
CA SER A 52 3.81 -3.89 -22.82
C SER A 52 5.17 -3.68 -23.47
N GLU A 53 5.81 -2.54 -23.25
CA GLU A 53 7.16 -2.26 -23.76
C GLU A 53 8.17 -3.30 -23.24
N GLY A 54 8.11 -3.66 -21.96
CA GLY A 54 9.01 -4.68 -21.42
C GLY A 54 8.73 -6.10 -21.93
N VAL A 55 7.49 -6.44 -22.30
CA VAL A 55 7.20 -7.71 -23.01
C VAL A 55 7.82 -7.66 -24.40
N GLN A 56 7.61 -6.57 -25.14
CA GLN A 56 8.11 -6.42 -26.50
C GLN A 56 9.65 -6.40 -26.55
N ALA A 57 10.28 -5.81 -25.53
CA ALA A 57 11.74 -5.80 -25.38
C ALA A 57 12.32 -7.11 -24.81
N GLY A 58 11.48 -8.09 -24.45
CA GLY A 58 11.92 -9.37 -23.89
C GLY A 58 12.46 -9.30 -22.47
N LEU A 59 12.14 -8.25 -21.71
CA LEU A 59 12.54 -8.09 -20.30
C LEU A 59 11.74 -9.01 -19.37
N TRP A 60 10.51 -9.36 -19.77
CA TRP A 60 9.64 -10.31 -19.08
C TRP A 60 8.69 -11.02 -20.05
N SER A 61 8.24 -12.22 -19.70
CA SER A 61 7.34 -13.02 -20.53
C SER A 61 5.90 -12.48 -20.50
N TRP A 62 5.46 -11.99 -19.34
CA TRP A 62 4.18 -11.32 -19.18
C TRP A 62 4.22 -10.33 -18.01
N TYR A 63 3.22 -9.44 -17.96
CA TYR A 63 3.06 -8.44 -16.92
C TYR A 63 1.62 -8.37 -16.42
N TYR A 64 1.46 -7.78 -15.24
CA TYR A 64 0.18 -7.54 -14.60
C TYR A 64 0.20 -6.18 -13.90
N CYS A 65 -0.82 -5.36 -14.14
CA CYS A 65 -1.02 -4.09 -13.46
C CYS A 65 -2.12 -4.23 -12.40
N GLU A 66 -1.73 -4.21 -11.14
CA GLU A 66 -2.66 -4.36 -10.02
C GLU A 66 -3.00 -3.00 -9.42
N TYR A 67 -4.28 -2.62 -9.41
CA TYR A 67 -4.72 -1.43 -8.70
C TYR A 67 -4.91 -1.76 -7.21
N ARG A 68 -4.16 -1.10 -6.33
CA ARG A 68 -4.31 -1.21 -4.88
C ARG A 68 -4.63 0.14 -4.25
N GLN A 69 -5.68 0.17 -3.44
CA GLN A 69 -6.09 1.34 -2.68
C GLN A 69 -5.65 1.18 -1.21
N TYR A 70 -4.89 2.14 -0.68
CA TYR A 70 -4.43 2.12 0.72
C TYR A 70 -5.50 2.63 1.69
N GLY A 71 -6.68 2.02 1.66
CA GLY A 71 -7.82 2.36 2.50
C GLY A 71 -8.95 3.09 1.76
N PRO A 72 -10.12 3.23 2.41
CA PRO A 72 -11.38 3.63 1.75
C PRO A 72 -11.39 5.06 1.19
N SER A 73 -10.42 5.90 1.56
CA SER A 73 -10.33 7.30 1.12
C SER A 73 -8.94 7.68 0.61
N ALA A 74 -8.03 6.72 0.48
CA ALA A 74 -6.69 6.96 -0.04
C ALA A 74 -6.68 6.91 -1.57
N PRO A 75 -5.77 7.63 -2.24
CA PRO A 75 -5.49 7.40 -3.64
C PRO A 75 -4.98 5.96 -3.83
N GLY A 76 -5.47 5.27 -4.84
CA GLY A 76 -4.93 3.98 -5.24
C GLY A 76 -3.82 4.11 -6.26
N PHE A 77 -2.93 3.13 -6.26
CA PHE A 77 -1.79 3.07 -7.16
C PHE A 77 -1.82 1.78 -7.96
N TYR A 78 -1.24 1.81 -9.16
CA TYR A 78 -1.07 0.68 -10.04
C TYR A 78 0.32 0.08 -9.87
N PHE A 79 0.39 -1.14 -9.34
CA PHE A 79 1.61 -1.89 -9.15
C PHE A 79 1.88 -2.73 -10.39
N LEU A 80 3.01 -2.48 -11.05
CA LEU A 80 3.44 -3.26 -12.19
C LEU A 80 4.22 -4.48 -11.72
N TRP A 81 3.61 -5.64 -11.86
CA TRP A 81 4.21 -6.94 -11.66
C TRP A 81 4.66 -7.53 -12.99
N SER A 82 5.83 -8.14 -13.01
CA SER A 82 6.38 -8.81 -14.19
C SER A 82 6.79 -10.23 -13.85
N PHE A 83 6.81 -11.10 -14.84
CA PHE A 83 7.04 -12.52 -14.65
C PHE A 83 7.91 -13.07 -15.78
N THR A 84 8.88 -13.90 -15.39
CA THR A 84 9.83 -14.55 -16.29
C THR A 84 9.65 -16.05 -16.09
N TYR A 85 9.01 -16.73 -17.04
CA TYR A 85 8.86 -18.19 -17.02
C TYR A 85 10.02 -18.86 -17.75
#